data_AF-A0A8T3X209-F1
#
_entry.id   AF-A0A8T3X209-F1
#
_cell.length_a   1.000
_cell.length_b   1.000
_cell.length_c   1.000
_cell.angle_alpha   90.00
_cell.angle_beta   90.00
_cell.angle_gamma   90.00
#
_symmetry.space_group_name_H-M   'P 1'
#
loop_
_entity.id
_entity.type
_entity.pdbx_description
1 polymer ?
#
loop_
_entity_poly.entity_id
_entity_poly.type
_entity_poly.pdbx_seq_one_letter_code
_entity_poly.pdbx_strand_id
1 'polypeptide(L)'
;MARQKKVIITVILIVLGISIAGIISLVQKQVPVEKNEYFTLEPETWITENPATENPSDKVIDVMKATREKATMDVFQEDYRIAGDILSFFYSGLYRGNSLRNVYLDEEFYAISENMSYGEKNEAAKQFIKMKIGNGMNPTDGIIEGFILAKEEGNQFVFYIFVDEDWKSQLEFTNILWGDSFADIDRLSIRQFDFSKVQDGIYIDKIENGAGWFYESPVKGGIIVGEINIPILQDIANYQFPNVTLMMVR
;
A
#
# COMPACT_ATOMS: atom_id res chain seq x y z
N MET A 1 2.15 -13.95 75.76
CA MET A 1 2.93 -13.08 74.83
C MET A 1 3.48 -13.82 73.60
N ALA A 2 4.07 -15.01 73.73
CA ALA A 2 4.62 -15.77 72.58
C ALA A 2 3.58 -16.19 71.52
N ARG A 3 2.34 -16.48 71.93
CA ARG A 3 1.25 -16.92 71.02
C ARG A 3 0.74 -15.79 70.12
N GLN A 4 0.64 -14.56 70.65
CA GLN A 4 0.25 -13.37 69.88
C GLN A 4 1.32 -12.99 68.84
N LYS A 5 2.62 -13.11 69.17
CA LYS A 5 3.71 -12.88 68.20
C LYS A 5 3.66 -13.84 67.02
N LYS A 6 3.33 -15.11 67.24
CA LYS A 6 3.20 -16.10 66.16
C LYS A 6 2.05 -15.78 65.20
N VAL A 7 0.90 -15.37 65.72
CA VAL A 7 -0.27 -15.00 64.91
C VAL A 7 0.01 -13.78 64.03
N ILE A 8 0.68 -12.76 64.58
CA ILE A 8 1.05 -11.55 63.83
C ILE A 8 2.02 -11.88 62.67
N ILE A 9 3.01 -12.74 62.91
CA ILE A 9 3.97 -13.16 61.88
C ILE A 9 3.27 -13.93 60.75
N THR A 10 2.33 -14.82 61.08
CA THR A 10 1.57 -15.58 60.09
C THR A 10 0.72 -14.66 59.19
N VAL A 11 0.07 -13.65 59.77
CA VAL A 11 -0.73 -12.69 59.01
C VAL A 11 0.13 -11.86 58.06
N ILE A 12 1.31 -11.40 58.52
CA ILE A 12 2.24 -10.63 57.69
C ILE A 12 2.72 -11.46 56.49
N LEU A 13 3.07 -12.74 56.71
CA LEU A 13 3.53 -13.62 55.63
C LEU A 13 2.43 -13.88 54.58
N ILE A 14 1.17 -14.01 54.99
CA ILE A 14 0.04 -14.18 54.06
C ILE A 14 -0.14 -12.91 53.21
N VAL A 15 -0.13 -11.73 53.83
CA VAL A 15 -0.28 -10.45 53.12
C VAL A 15 0.89 -10.23 52.15
N LEU A 16 2.13 -10.57 52.56
CA LEU A 16 3.29 -10.49 51.70
C LEU A 16 3.18 -11.44 50.50
N GLY A 17 2.72 -12.67 50.74
CA GLY A 17 2.49 -13.67 49.68
C GLY A 17 1.46 -13.21 48.65
N ILE A 18 0.34 -12.63 49.09
CA ILE A 18 -0.69 -12.06 48.19
C ILE A 18 -0.14 -10.87 47.39
N SER A 19 0.67 -10.01 48.04
CA SER A 19 1.29 -8.85 47.38
C SER A 19 2.27 -9.28 46.30
N ILE A 20 3.12 -10.27 46.59
CA ILE A 20 4.09 -10.83 45.63
C ILE A 20 3.36 -11.50 44.46
N ALA A 21 2.31 -12.29 44.73
CA ALA A 21 1.51 -12.91 43.69
C ALA A 21 0.81 -11.87 42.80
N GLY A 22 0.30 -10.78 43.38
CA GLY A 22 -0.28 -9.67 42.64
C GLY A 22 0.73 -8.96 41.73
N ILE A 23 1.94 -8.71 42.23
CA ILE A 23 3.03 -8.12 41.43
C ILE A 23 3.45 -9.06 40.30
N ILE A 24 3.63 -10.36 40.57
CA ILE A 24 3.97 -11.36 39.54
C ILE A 24 2.88 -11.42 38.47
N SER A 25 1.60 -11.38 38.85
CA SER A 25 0.48 -11.38 37.89
C SER A 25 0.41 -10.10 37.05
N LEU A 26 0.75 -8.95 37.64
CA LEU A 26 0.90 -7.67 36.92
C LEU A 26 2.07 -7.68 35.94
N VAL A 27 3.20 -8.28 36.32
CA VAL A 27 4.39 -8.42 35.46
C VAL A 27 4.15 -9.45 34.36
N GLN A 28 3.47 -10.57 34.65
CA GLN A 28 3.13 -11.59 33.65
C GLN A 28 2.05 -11.14 32.65
N LYS A 29 1.23 -10.12 32.95
CA LYS A 29 0.36 -9.50 31.94
C LYS A 29 1.14 -8.76 30.84
N GLN A 30 2.44 -8.56 31.01
CA GLN A 30 3.36 -8.14 29.95
C GLN A 30 4.13 -9.34 29.40
N VAL A 31 3.45 -10.43 29.05
CA VAL A 31 4.03 -11.38 28.09
C VAL A 31 4.39 -10.53 26.86
N PRO A 32 5.68 -10.44 26.47
CA PRO A 32 6.02 -9.76 25.24
C PRO A 32 5.24 -10.48 24.15
N VAL A 33 4.36 -9.76 23.46
CA VAL A 33 3.66 -10.27 22.28
C VAL A 33 4.73 -10.92 21.42
N GLU A 34 4.62 -12.23 21.26
CA GLU A 34 5.52 -13.03 20.45
C GLU A 34 5.65 -12.29 19.13
N LYS A 35 6.88 -11.84 18.83
CA LYS A 35 7.17 -11.04 17.64
C LYS A 35 6.94 -12.01 16.48
N ASN A 36 5.71 -12.07 15.97
CA ASN A 36 5.36 -12.93 14.85
C ASN A 36 6.28 -12.52 13.70
N GLU A 37 7.32 -13.32 13.44
CA GLU A 37 8.37 -13.02 12.44
C GLU A 37 7.77 -12.80 11.05
N TYR A 38 6.57 -13.32 10.83
CA TYR A 38 5.79 -13.10 9.62
C TYR A 38 5.44 -11.63 9.39
N PHE A 39 5.07 -10.87 10.44
CA PHE A 39 4.63 -9.48 10.30
C PHE A 39 5.75 -8.50 10.63
N THR A 40 6.08 -7.66 9.67
CA THR A 40 7.21 -6.72 9.75
C THR A 40 6.73 -5.28 9.59
N LEU A 41 7.51 -4.33 10.11
CA LEU A 41 7.25 -2.90 9.92
C LEU A 41 7.98 -2.35 8.69
N GLU A 42 9.05 -3.04 8.28
CA GLU A 42 9.94 -2.66 7.18
C GLU A 42 9.30 -2.99 5.82
N PRO A 43 8.98 -2.00 4.96
CA PRO A 43 8.28 -2.21 3.70
C PRO A 43 9.04 -3.09 2.70
N GLU A 44 10.36 -3.08 2.75
CA GLU A 44 11.22 -3.90 1.90
C GLU A 44 10.93 -5.40 2.08
N THR A 45 10.57 -5.80 3.30
CA THR A 45 10.26 -7.21 3.60
C THR A 45 8.88 -7.66 3.12
N TRP A 46 8.04 -6.74 2.63
CA TRP A 46 6.73 -7.06 2.05
C TRP A 46 6.85 -7.47 0.58
N ILE A 47 7.98 -7.17 -0.06
CA ILE A 47 8.30 -7.64 -1.41
C ILE A 47 8.74 -9.11 -1.30
N THR A 48 8.01 -9.99 -1.98
CA THR A 48 8.30 -11.43 -2.02
C THR A 48 8.31 -11.93 -3.47
N GLU A 49 8.84 -13.13 -3.69
CA GLU A 49 8.71 -13.81 -4.98
C GLU A 49 7.25 -14.16 -5.23
N ASN A 50 6.78 -13.97 -6.47
CA ASN A 50 5.43 -14.33 -6.86
C ASN A 50 5.30 -15.86 -6.93
N PRO A 51 4.51 -16.50 -6.04
CA PRO A 51 4.41 -17.97 -6.00
C PRO A 51 3.67 -18.57 -7.19
N ALA A 52 3.00 -17.74 -8.00
CA ALA A 52 2.27 -18.18 -9.19
C ALA A 52 3.18 -18.34 -10.43
N THR A 53 4.46 -17.99 -10.33
CA THR A 53 5.40 -17.94 -11.45
C THR A 53 6.73 -18.58 -11.08
N GLU A 54 7.38 -19.22 -12.06
CA GLU A 54 8.74 -19.78 -11.88
C GLU A 54 9.85 -18.72 -12.06
N ASN A 55 9.49 -17.52 -12.53
CA ASN A 55 10.43 -16.44 -12.77
C ASN A 55 10.77 -15.72 -11.45
N PRO A 56 12.03 -15.76 -10.98
CA PRO A 56 12.41 -15.12 -9.72
C PRO A 56 12.38 -13.59 -9.78
N SER A 57 12.36 -12.99 -10.97
CA SER A 57 12.16 -11.54 -11.15
C SER A 57 10.72 -11.13 -10.93
N ASP A 58 9.76 -12.05 -11.04
CA ASP A 58 8.35 -11.74 -10.76
C ASP A 58 8.18 -11.63 -9.24
N LYS A 59 7.91 -10.42 -8.79
CA LYS A 59 7.70 -10.06 -7.39
C LYS A 59 6.24 -9.77 -7.12
N VAL A 60 5.86 -9.84 -5.85
CA VAL A 60 4.56 -9.40 -5.36
C VAL A 60 4.73 -8.63 -4.06
N ILE A 61 3.96 -7.56 -3.90
CA ILE A 61 3.80 -6.88 -2.62
C ILE A 61 2.79 -7.68 -1.79
N ASP A 62 3.27 -8.38 -0.76
CA ASP A 62 2.42 -9.14 0.17
C ASP A 62 1.63 -8.18 1.07
N VAL A 63 0.44 -7.82 0.59
CA VAL A 63 -0.51 -6.94 1.29
C VAL A 63 -0.93 -7.54 2.63
N MET A 64 -1.07 -8.86 2.73
CA MET A 64 -1.47 -9.52 3.98
C MET A 64 -0.38 -9.37 5.05
N LYS A 65 0.87 -9.57 4.66
CA LYS A 65 2.04 -9.33 5.50
C LYS A 65 2.16 -7.86 5.91
N ALA A 66 2.01 -6.94 4.95
CA ALA A 66 2.11 -5.50 5.19
C ALA A 66 1.04 -4.99 6.16
N THR A 67 -0.17 -5.57 6.09
CA THR A 67 -1.34 -5.10 6.82
C THR A 67 -1.70 -5.91 8.06
N ARG A 68 -0.98 -7.00 8.34
CA ARG A 68 -1.29 -7.94 9.43
C ARG A 68 -2.67 -8.59 9.29
N GLU A 69 -2.95 -9.10 8.09
CA GLU A 69 -4.20 -9.80 7.72
C GLU A 69 -5.47 -8.95 7.81
N LYS A 70 -5.33 -7.64 7.99
CA LYS A 70 -6.47 -6.73 7.97
C LYS A 70 -6.96 -6.45 6.55
N ALA A 71 -6.26 -6.88 5.50
CA ALA A 71 -6.74 -6.78 4.12
C ALA A 71 -7.63 -7.96 3.69
N THR A 72 -8.55 -7.72 2.77
CA THR A 72 -9.35 -8.70 2.04
C THR A 72 -9.31 -8.41 0.54
N MET A 73 -8.86 -9.35 -0.27
CA MET A 73 -8.82 -9.17 -1.73
C MET A 73 -10.17 -9.52 -2.37
N ASP A 74 -10.74 -8.64 -3.18
CA ASP A 74 -11.77 -8.94 -4.19
C ASP A 74 -11.14 -8.90 -5.60
N VAL A 75 -11.70 -9.66 -6.54
CA VAL A 75 -11.19 -9.94 -7.89
C VAL A 75 -10.98 -8.67 -8.73
N PHE A 76 -11.61 -7.57 -8.35
CA PHE A 76 -11.55 -6.29 -9.06
C PHE A 76 -11.11 -5.12 -8.17
N GLN A 77 -10.78 -5.41 -6.92
CA GLN A 77 -10.55 -4.41 -5.88
C GLN A 77 -9.88 -5.11 -4.70
N GLU A 78 -8.65 -4.73 -4.38
CA GLU A 78 -8.15 -5.07 -3.06
C GLU A 78 -8.88 -4.15 -2.07
N ASP A 79 -9.42 -4.75 -1.01
CA ASP A 79 -10.13 -4.08 0.05
C ASP A 79 -9.38 -4.27 1.37
N TYR A 80 -9.48 -3.31 2.27
CA TYR A 80 -8.82 -3.28 3.57
C TYR A 80 -9.88 -3.10 4.64
N ARG A 81 -9.87 -3.92 5.68
CA ARG A 81 -10.89 -3.90 6.74
C ARG A 81 -10.36 -3.22 8.00
N ILE A 82 -11.00 -2.13 8.40
CA ILE A 82 -10.79 -1.51 9.73
C ILE A 82 -12.12 -1.41 10.45
N ALA A 83 -12.19 -1.94 11.67
CA ALA A 83 -13.38 -1.86 12.53
C ALA A 83 -14.70 -2.36 11.90
N GLY A 84 -14.63 -3.12 10.80
CA GLY A 84 -15.79 -3.61 10.04
C GLY A 84 -16.02 -2.89 8.70
N ASP A 85 -15.34 -1.77 8.45
CA ASP A 85 -15.46 -0.97 7.24
C ASP A 85 -14.42 -1.37 6.18
N ILE A 86 -14.84 -1.36 4.91
CA ILE A 86 -14.04 -1.67 3.73
C ILE A 86 -13.39 -0.39 3.19
N LEU A 87 -12.07 -0.41 2.98
CA LEU A 87 -11.24 0.68 2.46
C LEU A 87 -10.50 0.17 1.22
N SER A 88 -10.52 0.88 0.10
CA SER A 88 -10.12 0.27 -1.18
C SER A 88 -8.77 0.76 -1.69
N PHE A 89 -8.01 -0.12 -2.34
CA PHE A 89 -6.73 0.22 -2.96
C PHE A 89 -6.93 0.84 -4.35
N PHE A 90 -5.89 1.52 -4.85
CA PHE A 90 -5.94 2.27 -6.11
C PHE A 90 -5.73 1.34 -7.31
N TYR A 91 -6.70 1.30 -8.24
CA TYR A 91 -6.68 0.42 -9.40
C TYR A 91 -7.05 1.15 -10.70
N SER A 92 -6.90 2.47 -10.75
CA SER A 92 -7.22 3.28 -11.93
C SER A 92 -6.23 4.41 -12.12
N GLY A 93 -6.16 4.89 -13.35
CA GLY A 93 -5.14 5.86 -13.74
C GLY A 93 -5.30 6.41 -15.14
N LEU A 94 -4.29 7.18 -15.54
CA LEU A 94 -4.12 7.69 -16.90
C LEU A 94 -2.73 7.32 -17.41
N TYR A 95 -2.63 6.83 -18.64
CA TYR A 95 -1.36 6.63 -19.35
C TYR A 95 -1.40 7.39 -20.67
N ARG A 96 -0.51 8.38 -20.80
CA ARG A 96 -0.41 9.32 -21.92
C ARG A 96 -1.76 9.93 -22.32
N GLY A 97 -2.56 10.31 -21.32
CA GLY A 97 -3.89 10.90 -21.49
C GLY A 97 -5.04 9.90 -21.66
N ASN A 98 -4.77 8.59 -21.76
CA ASN A 98 -5.79 7.56 -21.88
C ASN A 98 -6.11 6.93 -20.53
N SER A 99 -7.41 6.76 -20.21
CA SER A 99 -7.84 6.09 -18.98
C SER A 99 -7.45 4.62 -18.99
N LEU A 100 -6.86 4.16 -17.89
CA LEU A 100 -6.74 2.75 -17.59
C LEU A 100 -7.40 2.42 -16.25
N ARG A 101 -7.83 1.17 -16.12
CA ARG A 101 -8.12 0.60 -14.83
C ARG A 101 -6.80 0.06 -14.27
N ASN A 102 -6.54 -1.23 -14.44
CA ASN A 102 -5.34 -1.89 -13.95
C ASN A 102 -4.27 -2.11 -15.02
N VAL A 103 -4.62 -2.09 -16.31
CA VAL A 103 -3.69 -2.38 -17.41
C VAL A 103 -3.93 -1.40 -18.55
N TYR A 104 -2.84 -0.90 -19.14
CA TYR A 104 -2.84 -0.19 -20.40
C TYR A 104 -2.14 -1.02 -21.50
N LEU A 105 -2.81 -1.15 -22.64
CA LEU A 105 -2.34 -1.87 -23.82
C LEU A 105 -1.96 -0.87 -24.91
N ASP A 106 -0.92 -1.19 -25.67
CA ASP A 106 -0.53 -0.45 -26.87
C ASP A 106 -1.68 -0.37 -27.88
N GLU A 107 -1.76 0.74 -28.62
CA GLU A 107 -2.80 0.96 -29.63
C GLU A 107 -2.79 -0.12 -30.72
N GLU A 108 -1.61 -0.66 -31.04
CA GLU A 108 -1.44 -1.74 -32.03
C GLU A 108 -2.26 -2.99 -31.66
N PHE A 109 -2.43 -3.28 -30.36
CA PHE A 109 -3.23 -4.41 -29.90
C PHE A 109 -4.68 -4.33 -30.41
N TYR A 110 -5.29 -3.14 -30.36
CA TYR A 110 -6.68 -2.96 -30.77
C TYR A 110 -6.86 -3.15 -32.27
N ALA A 111 -5.85 -2.79 -33.07
CA ALA A 111 -5.86 -3.00 -34.51
C ALA A 111 -5.76 -4.48 -34.89
N ILE A 112 -4.92 -5.25 -34.22
CA ILE A 112 -4.70 -6.67 -34.57
C ILE A 112 -5.73 -7.61 -33.94
N SER A 113 -6.33 -7.21 -32.82
CA SER A 113 -7.21 -8.09 -32.04
C SER A 113 -8.64 -8.15 -32.54
N GLU A 114 -9.04 -7.33 -33.51
CA GLU A 114 -10.43 -7.22 -34.00
C GLU A 114 -11.05 -8.58 -34.31
N ASN A 115 -10.30 -9.45 -34.97
CA ASN A 115 -10.75 -10.77 -35.44
C ASN A 115 -10.25 -11.96 -34.62
N MET A 116 -9.61 -11.71 -33.47
CA MET A 116 -9.10 -12.77 -32.59
C MET A 116 -10.22 -13.31 -31.68
N SER A 117 -10.17 -14.61 -31.36
CA SER A 117 -10.98 -15.19 -30.30
C SER A 117 -10.56 -14.65 -28.93
N TYR A 118 -11.42 -14.84 -27.91
CA TYR A 118 -11.12 -14.39 -26.55
C TYR A 118 -9.81 -14.97 -25.99
N GLY A 119 -9.53 -16.26 -26.24
CA GLY A 119 -8.30 -16.91 -25.79
C GLY A 119 -7.05 -16.33 -26.46
N GLU A 120 -7.12 -16.13 -27.79
CA GLU A 120 -6.03 -15.52 -28.56
C GLU A 120 -5.77 -14.08 -28.12
N LYS A 121 -6.83 -13.32 -27.82
CA LYS A 121 -6.71 -11.95 -27.28
C LYS A 121 -5.93 -11.91 -25.97
N ASN A 122 -6.21 -12.82 -25.05
CA ASN A 122 -5.53 -12.84 -23.75
C ASN A 122 -4.04 -13.13 -23.88
N GLU A 123 -3.66 -14.06 -24.76
CA GLU A 123 -2.24 -14.36 -25.00
C GLU A 123 -1.54 -13.24 -25.76
N ALA A 124 -2.17 -12.67 -26.79
CA ALA A 124 -1.63 -11.53 -27.51
C ALA A 124 -1.45 -10.33 -26.59
N ALA A 125 -2.45 -10.01 -25.76
CA ALA A 125 -2.46 -8.84 -24.88
C ALA A 125 -1.19 -8.73 -24.03
N LYS A 126 -0.66 -9.85 -23.52
CA LYS A 126 0.57 -9.89 -22.70
C LYS A 126 1.76 -9.19 -23.38
N GLN A 127 1.86 -9.25 -24.71
CA GLN A 127 2.95 -8.64 -25.47
C GLN A 127 2.77 -7.14 -25.71
N PHE A 128 1.55 -6.64 -25.54
CA PHE A 128 1.20 -5.23 -25.78
C PHE A 128 0.96 -4.45 -24.50
N ILE A 129 1.13 -5.05 -23.32
CA ILE A 129 1.02 -4.32 -22.06
C ILE A 129 2.17 -3.31 -21.99
N LYS A 130 1.84 -2.05 -21.68
CA LYS A 130 2.84 -0.99 -21.45
C LYS A 130 2.87 -0.50 -20.02
N MET A 131 1.75 -0.62 -19.31
CA MET A 131 1.65 -0.22 -17.92
C MET A 131 0.70 -1.14 -17.16
N LYS A 132 1.05 -1.47 -15.91
CA LYS A 132 0.12 -2.10 -14.95
C LYS A 132 0.07 -1.34 -13.64
N ILE A 133 -1.11 -1.36 -13.02
CA ILE A 133 -1.34 -0.93 -11.64
C ILE A 133 -1.77 -2.16 -10.86
N GLY A 134 -0.95 -2.58 -9.91
CA GLY A 134 -1.20 -3.79 -9.14
C GLY A 134 -0.01 -4.18 -8.29
N ASN A 135 -0.24 -5.09 -7.35
CA ASN A 135 0.77 -5.57 -6.40
C ASN A 135 1.80 -6.54 -7.01
N GLY A 136 1.55 -7.10 -8.19
CA GLY A 136 2.55 -7.87 -8.94
C GLY A 136 3.46 -6.95 -9.75
N MET A 137 4.77 -7.19 -9.67
CA MET A 137 5.79 -6.38 -10.36
C MET A 137 6.91 -7.25 -10.92
N ASN A 138 7.40 -6.96 -12.12
CA ASN A 138 8.65 -7.49 -12.67
C ASN A 138 9.52 -6.33 -13.15
N PRO A 139 10.64 -6.04 -12.46
CA PRO A 139 11.46 -4.85 -12.74
C PRO A 139 12.30 -4.95 -14.02
N THR A 140 12.08 -5.95 -14.87
CA THR A 140 12.93 -6.21 -16.04
C THR A 140 12.17 -6.68 -17.28
N ASP A 141 10.84 -6.66 -17.29
CA ASP A 141 10.04 -7.15 -18.42
C ASP A 141 9.68 -6.05 -19.43
N GLY A 142 10.08 -4.81 -19.16
CA GLY A 142 9.81 -3.66 -20.03
C GLY A 142 8.44 -3.03 -19.80
N ILE A 143 7.65 -3.51 -18.83
CA ILE A 143 6.35 -2.96 -18.48
C ILE A 143 6.52 -1.99 -17.30
N ILE A 144 5.90 -0.82 -17.37
CA ILE A 144 5.93 0.14 -16.28
C ILE A 144 4.90 -0.27 -15.21
N GLU A 145 5.33 -0.62 -14.00
CA GLU A 145 4.42 -1.10 -12.96
C GLU A 145 4.47 -0.26 -11.68
N GLY A 146 3.29 0.00 -11.12
CA GLY A 146 3.14 0.83 -9.93
C GLY A 146 2.04 0.31 -8.99
N PHE A 147 2.23 0.51 -7.69
CA PHE A 147 1.27 0.12 -6.67
C PHE A 147 1.27 1.11 -5.51
N ILE A 148 0.09 1.40 -4.96
CA ILE A 148 -0.04 2.26 -3.79
C ILE A 148 -0.85 1.52 -2.72
N LEU A 149 -0.24 1.36 -1.56
CA LEU A 149 -0.78 0.69 -0.38
C LEU A 149 -1.02 1.70 0.73
N ALA A 150 -2.26 1.84 1.19
CA ALA A 150 -2.57 2.53 2.44
C ALA A 150 -2.41 1.58 3.63
N LYS A 151 -1.70 2.00 4.68
CA LYS A 151 -1.51 1.24 5.90
C LYS A 151 -1.75 2.13 7.12
N GLU A 152 -2.47 1.61 8.09
CA GLU A 152 -2.65 2.28 9.38
C GLU A 152 -1.39 2.10 10.25
N GLU A 153 -0.76 3.21 10.63
CA GLU A 153 0.36 3.23 11.56
C GLU A 153 0.05 4.18 12.74
N GLY A 154 -0.26 3.59 13.89
CA GLY A 154 -0.75 4.37 15.04
C GLY A 154 -2.18 4.87 14.78
N ASN A 155 -2.38 6.18 14.80
CA ASN A 155 -3.69 6.84 14.57
C ASN A 155 -3.74 7.59 13.23
N GLN A 156 -2.92 7.19 12.25
CA GLN A 156 -2.88 7.81 10.93
C GLN A 156 -2.67 6.76 9.84
N PHE A 157 -3.10 7.10 8.62
CA PHE A 157 -2.74 6.35 7.42
C PHE A 157 -1.41 6.82 6.85
N VAL A 158 -0.56 5.87 6.52
CA VAL A 158 0.67 6.03 5.76
C VAL A 158 0.45 5.38 4.40
N PHE A 159 0.68 6.11 3.32
CA PHE A 159 0.64 5.55 1.98
C PHE A 159 2.05 5.15 1.56
N TYR A 160 2.21 3.88 1.20
CA TYR A 160 3.40 3.32 0.60
C TYR A 160 3.20 3.24 -0.89
N ILE A 161 4.21 3.66 -1.63
CA ILE A 161 4.16 3.76 -3.07
C ILE A 161 5.33 2.96 -3.62
N PHE A 162 5.01 1.99 -4.45
CA PHE A 162 5.94 1.06 -5.06
C PHE A 162 5.97 1.32 -6.57
N VAL A 163 7.16 1.41 -7.13
CA VAL A 163 7.39 1.45 -8.58
C VAL A 163 8.59 0.57 -8.91
N ASP A 164 8.60 -0.04 -10.08
CA ASP A 164 9.69 -0.92 -10.50
C ASP A 164 10.84 -0.18 -11.21
N GLU A 165 11.86 -0.94 -11.65
CA GLU A 165 13.01 -0.39 -12.38
C GLU A 165 12.64 0.02 -13.81
N ASP A 166 11.69 -0.66 -14.44
CA ASP A 166 11.16 -0.30 -15.75
C ASP A 166 10.52 1.10 -15.71
N TRP A 167 9.79 1.43 -14.64
CA TRP A 167 9.28 2.77 -14.36
C TRP A 167 10.41 3.80 -14.33
N LYS A 168 11.42 3.58 -13.50
CA LYS A 168 12.53 4.53 -13.31
C LYS A 168 13.35 4.72 -14.59
N SER A 169 13.53 3.66 -15.37
CA SER A 169 14.38 3.68 -16.57
C SER A 169 13.68 4.26 -17.79
N GLN A 170 12.36 4.11 -17.89
CA GLN A 170 11.58 4.59 -19.04
C GLN A 170 11.02 6.00 -18.85
N LEU A 171 10.95 6.48 -17.60
CA LEU A 171 10.31 7.75 -17.27
C LEU A 171 11.32 8.74 -16.66
N GLU A 172 11.38 9.95 -17.22
CA GLU A 172 12.38 10.94 -16.82
C GLU A 172 12.10 11.54 -15.44
N PHE A 173 10.83 11.85 -15.13
CA PHE A 173 10.45 12.46 -13.85
C PHE A 173 9.25 11.77 -13.22
N THR A 174 9.36 11.40 -11.95
CA THR A 174 8.23 10.93 -11.14
C THR A 174 8.01 11.86 -9.94
N ASN A 175 6.80 12.38 -9.83
CA ASN A 175 6.34 13.26 -8.76
C ASN A 175 5.15 12.63 -8.03
N ILE A 176 5.00 13.02 -6.78
CA ILE A 176 3.89 12.62 -5.92
C ILE A 176 3.13 13.89 -5.56
N LEU A 177 1.83 13.88 -5.79
CA LEU A 177 0.89 14.96 -5.51
C LEU A 177 -0.20 14.44 -4.59
N TRP A 178 -0.39 15.05 -3.43
CA TRP A 178 -1.41 14.61 -2.46
C TRP A 178 -1.95 15.77 -1.65
N GLY A 179 -3.14 15.62 -1.11
CA GLY A 179 -3.73 16.61 -0.20
C GLY A 179 -5.23 16.46 -0.06
N ASP A 180 -5.81 17.31 0.79
CA ASP A 180 -7.23 17.25 1.14
C ASP A 180 -8.15 17.81 0.03
N SER A 181 -7.61 18.51 -0.98
CA SER A 181 -8.48 19.06 -2.02
C SER A 181 -7.73 19.33 -3.30
N PHE A 182 -8.15 18.65 -4.37
CA PHE A 182 -7.66 18.94 -5.73
C PHE A 182 -8.38 20.14 -6.35
N ALA A 183 -9.45 20.64 -5.71
CA ALA A 183 -10.09 21.89 -6.07
C ALA A 183 -9.33 23.12 -5.54
N ASP A 184 -8.41 22.94 -4.59
CA ASP A 184 -7.62 24.00 -3.99
C ASP A 184 -6.13 23.65 -4.06
N ILE A 185 -5.47 24.11 -5.13
CA ILE A 185 -4.08 23.75 -5.44
C ILE A 185 -3.10 24.15 -4.33
N ASP A 186 -3.43 25.19 -3.55
CA ASP A 186 -2.61 25.67 -2.43
C ASP A 186 -2.65 24.70 -1.24
N ARG A 187 -3.60 23.76 -1.24
CA ARG A 187 -3.72 22.67 -0.25
C ARG A 187 -3.14 21.35 -0.75
N LEU A 188 -2.51 21.34 -1.92
CA LEU A 188 -1.79 20.20 -2.44
C LEU A 188 -0.31 20.26 -2.06
N SER A 189 0.20 19.12 -1.62
CA SER A 189 1.62 18.88 -1.44
C SER A 189 2.18 18.20 -2.69
N ILE A 190 3.32 18.68 -3.17
CA ILE A 190 4.04 18.10 -4.30
C ILE A 190 5.50 17.86 -3.92
N ARG A 191 6.02 16.69 -4.30
CA ARG A 191 7.46 16.42 -4.24
C ARG A 191 7.87 15.39 -5.29
N GLN A 192 9.16 15.36 -5.62
CA GLN A 192 9.71 14.28 -6.43
C GLN A 192 9.69 12.95 -5.64
N PHE A 193 9.47 11.86 -6.36
CA PHE A 193 9.58 10.50 -5.82
C PHE A 193 11.05 10.19 -5.48
N ASP A 194 11.28 9.61 -4.31
CA ASP A 194 12.60 9.23 -3.82
C ASP A 194 12.96 7.80 -4.24
N PHE A 195 13.84 7.69 -5.24
CA PHE A 195 14.36 6.40 -5.74
C PHE A 195 15.56 5.86 -4.91
N SER A 196 15.79 6.35 -3.69
CA SER A 196 16.93 5.89 -2.87
C SER A 196 16.69 4.55 -2.17
N LYS A 197 15.44 4.25 -1.83
CA LYS A 197 15.05 2.98 -1.22
C LYS A 197 14.64 1.98 -2.28
N VAL A 198 15.32 0.85 -2.32
CA VAL A 198 15.12 -0.19 -3.33
C VAL A 198 15.30 -1.57 -2.72
N GLN A 199 14.46 -2.51 -3.14
CA GLN A 199 14.59 -3.94 -2.85
C GLN A 199 14.22 -4.70 -4.12
N ASP A 200 15.13 -5.55 -4.60
CA ASP A 200 14.94 -6.38 -5.79
C ASP A 200 14.40 -5.62 -7.02
N GLY A 201 14.92 -4.41 -7.27
CA GLY A 201 14.49 -3.57 -8.40
C GLY A 201 13.16 -2.84 -8.20
N ILE A 202 12.56 -2.92 -7.01
CA ILE A 202 11.35 -2.17 -6.65
C ILE A 202 11.71 -1.04 -5.70
N TYR A 203 11.34 0.16 -6.08
CA TYR A 203 11.56 1.38 -5.32
C TYR A 203 10.37 1.69 -4.42
N ILE A 204 10.66 2.20 -3.22
CA ILE A 204 9.64 2.42 -2.19
C ILE A 204 9.71 3.85 -1.68
N ASP A 205 8.61 4.57 -1.80
CA ASP A 205 8.43 5.89 -1.19
C ASP A 205 7.18 5.91 -0.32
N LYS A 206 7.06 6.87 0.60
CA LYS A 206 5.90 6.97 1.49
C LYS A 206 5.41 8.38 1.76
N ILE A 207 4.12 8.48 2.03
CA ILE A 207 3.44 9.70 2.49
C ILE A 207 2.92 9.42 3.91
N GLU A 208 3.48 10.12 4.89
CA GLU A 208 3.11 9.95 6.30
C GLU A 208 2.12 10.99 6.83
N ASN A 209 1.95 12.11 6.10
CA ASN A 209 1.14 13.25 6.52
C ASN A 209 0.25 13.74 5.38
N GLY A 210 -0.84 14.44 5.70
CA GLY A 210 -1.79 14.92 4.70
C GLY A 210 -2.65 13.80 4.09
N ALA A 211 -2.88 12.74 4.89
CA ALA A 211 -3.70 11.57 4.60
C ALA A 211 -5.04 11.57 5.37
N GLY A 212 -5.34 12.65 6.11
CA GLY A 212 -6.52 12.74 6.99
C GLY A 212 -7.84 12.51 6.25
N TRP A 213 -7.85 12.89 4.98
CA TRP A 213 -8.96 12.67 4.09
C TRP A 213 -9.31 11.21 3.79
N PHE A 214 -8.38 10.28 3.93
CA PHE A 214 -8.66 8.87 3.69
C PHE A 214 -9.65 8.30 4.72
N TYR A 215 -9.73 8.91 5.90
CA TYR A 215 -10.77 8.63 6.90
C TYR A 215 -12.16 9.10 6.46
N GLU A 216 -12.25 10.08 5.56
CA GLU A 216 -13.52 10.65 5.09
C GLU A 216 -14.01 10.01 3.78
N SER A 217 -13.09 9.62 2.89
CA SER A 217 -13.43 8.99 1.60
C SER A 217 -12.33 8.04 1.14
N PRO A 218 -12.40 6.75 1.50
CA PRO A 218 -11.31 5.78 1.30
C PRO A 218 -11.21 5.24 -0.14
N VAL A 219 -11.90 5.86 -1.10
CA VAL A 219 -12.07 5.33 -2.48
C VAL A 219 -11.34 6.19 -3.52
N LYS A 220 -10.49 7.14 -3.11
CA LYS A 220 -10.04 8.23 -4.00
C LYS A 220 -8.53 8.37 -4.09
N GLY A 221 -7.98 8.01 -5.25
CA GLY A 221 -6.55 8.10 -5.63
C GLY A 221 -6.32 7.39 -6.96
N GLY A 222 -5.15 7.58 -7.56
CA GLY A 222 -4.83 7.00 -8.86
C GLY A 222 -3.40 7.27 -9.30
N ILE A 223 -3.00 6.65 -10.40
CA ILE A 223 -1.67 6.79 -10.97
C ILE A 223 -1.78 7.45 -12.36
N ILE A 224 -0.99 8.49 -12.62
CA ILE A 224 -0.98 9.20 -13.89
C ILE A 224 0.43 9.19 -14.47
N VAL A 225 0.56 8.69 -15.69
CA VAL A 225 1.80 8.68 -16.46
C VAL A 225 1.60 9.48 -17.73
N GLY A 226 2.36 10.55 -17.95
CA GLY A 226 2.30 11.38 -19.16
C GLY A 226 2.10 12.86 -18.88
N GLU A 227 2.04 13.68 -19.93
CA GLU A 227 1.94 15.13 -19.77
C GLU A 227 0.65 15.53 -19.06
N ILE A 228 0.79 16.12 -17.87
CA ILE A 228 -0.31 16.79 -17.19
C ILE A 228 -0.28 18.27 -17.56
N ASN A 229 -1.39 18.75 -18.12
CA ASN A 229 -1.63 20.16 -18.34
C ASN A 229 -2.74 20.67 -17.41
N ILE A 230 -2.90 22.00 -17.32
CA ILE A 230 -3.94 22.64 -16.50
C ILE A 230 -5.34 22.09 -16.82
N PRO A 231 -5.72 21.86 -18.09
CA PRO A 231 -6.97 21.19 -18.42
C PRO A 231 -7.11 19.79 -17.79
N ILE A 232 -6.09 18.95 -17.81
CA ILE A 232 -6.13 17.62 -17.16
C ILE A 232 -6.28 17.77 -15.64
N LEU A 233 -5.56 18.71 -15.01
CA LEU A 233 -5.75 19.01 -13.59
C LEU A 233 -7.16 19.52 -13.29
N GLN A 234 -7.72 20.35 -14.18
CA GLN A 234 -9.07 20.85 -14.08
C GLN A 234 -10.10 19.75 -14.33
N ASP A 235 -9.86 18.80 -15.23
CA ASP A 235 -10.74 17.66 -15.46
C ASP A 235 -10.74 16.76 -14.23
N ILE A 236 -9.57 16.46 -13.67
CA ILE A 236 -9.44 15.80 -12.36
C ILE A 236 -10.22 16.58 -11.29
N ALA A 237 -10.10 17.91 -11.23
CA ALA A 237 -10.86 18.72 -10.28
C ALA A 237 -12.38 18.76 -10.58
N ASN A 238 -12.79 18.75 -11.85
CA ASN A 238 -14.17 18.82 -12.35
C ASN A 238 -14.93 17.53 -12.14
N TYR A 239 -14.23 16.39 -12.13
CA TYR A 239 -14.77 15.12 -11.65
C TYR A 239 -15.09 15.14 -10.14
N GLN A 240 -14.85 16.29 -9.47
CA GLN A 240 -15.11 16.49 -8.05
C GLN A 240 -14.49 15.36 -7.24
N PHE A 241 -13.17 15.22 -7.35
CA PHE A 241 -12.40 14.39 -6.44
C PHE A 241 -11.90 15.25 -5.26
N PRO A 242 -12.72 15.56 -4.24
CA PRO A 242 -12.19 16.09 -3.00
C PRO A 242 -11.33 14.99 -2.39
N ASN A 243 -10.08 15.34 -2.11
CA ASN A 243 -9.06 14.51 -1.50
C ASN A 243 -8.58 13.28 -2.31
N VAL A 244 -7.32 13.29 -2.79
CA VAL A 244 -6.76 12.25 -3.67
C VAL A 244 -5.24 12.08 -3.39
N THR A 245 -4.71 10.89 -3.55
CA THR A 245 -3.26 10.69 -3.81
C THR A 245 -3.07 10.42 -5.30
N LEU A 246 -2.26 11.23 -5.96
CA LEU A 246 -1.85 11.03 -7.34
C LEU A 246 -0.34 10.86 -7.42
N MET A 247 0.10 9.78 -8.05
CA MET A 247 1.45 9.73 -8.61
C MET A 247 1.38 10.32 -10.01
N MET A 248 2.22 11.30 -10.31
CA MET A 248 2.30 11.96 -11.61
C MET A 248 3.70 11.77 -12.18
N VAL A 249 3.79 11.29 -13.41
CA VAL A 249 5.04 11.18 -14.15
C VAL A 249 5.03 12.10 -15.36
N ARG A 250 6.08 12.90 -15.52
CA ARG A 250 6.28 13.77 -16.69
C ARG A 250 7.41 13.28 -17.56
#